data_AF-A0A6F8V458-F1
#
_entry.id   AF-A0A6F8V458-F1
#
_cell.length_a   1.000
_cell.length_b   1.000
_cell.length_c   1.000
_cell.angle_alpha   90.00
_cell.angle_beta   90.00
_cell.angle_gamma   90.00
#
_symmetry.space_group_name_H-M   'P 1'
#
loop_
_entity.id
_entity.type
_entity.pdbx_description
1 polymer ?
#
loop_
_entity_poly.entity_id
_entity_poly.type
_entity_poly.pdbx_seq_one_letter_code
_entity_poly.pdbx_strand_id
1 'polypeptide(L)'
;MRAPVRNLAKPRPYALIMQMRGSETAALRELLEIAFTRDPIDAGSLVTLCRIIGEVELTWLPWDVAQTKVAALAALAAKLSVPVIFRLRQGRSDPILAFVAAG
;
A
#
# COMPACT_ATOMS: atom_id res chain seq x y z
N MET A 1 -27.94 36.74 5.49
CA MET A 1 -28.13 35.31 5.79
C MET A 1 -26.89 34.55 5.33
N ARG A 2 -26.08 33.99 6.24
CA ARG A 2 -24.92 33.16 5.88
C ARG A 2 -25.39 31.72 5.75
N ALA A 3 -25.18 31.10 4.58
CA ALA A 3 -25.46 29.69 4.37
C ALA A 3 -24.68 28.85 5.40
N PRO A 4 -25.26 27.77 5.96
CA PRO A 4 -24.54 26.89 6.85
C PRO A 4 -23.39 26.27 6.07
N VAL A 5 -22.15 26.53 6.53
CA VAL A 5 -20.96 25.84 6.02
C VAL A 5 -21.18 24.36 6.33
N ARG A 6 -21.61 23.59 5.33
CA ARG A 6 -21.61 22.12 5.39
C ARG A 6 -20.22 21.75 5.87
N ASN A 7 -20.12 21.11 7.04
CA ASN A 7 -18.89 20.48 7.51
C ASN A 7 -18.46 19.48 6.42
N LEU A 8 -17.61 19.94 5.50
CA LEU A 8 -16.93 19.08 4.55
C LEU A 8 -16.03 18.19 5.40
N ALA A 9 -16.46 16.95 5.62
CA ALA A 9 -15.64 15.96 6.30
C ALA A 9 -14.28 15.93 5.58
N LYS A 10 -13.20 16.26 6.29
CA LYS A 10 -11.86 16.19 5.72
C LYS A 10 -11.67 14.78 5.15
N PRO A 11 -11.23 14.63 3.88
CA PRO A 11 -10.99 13.31 3.31
C PRO A 11 -9.95 12.61 4.18
N ARG A 12 -10.36 11.47 4.77
CA ARG A 12 -9.47 10.66 5.59
C ARG A 12 -8.58 9.85 4.65
N PRO A 13 -7.25 9.99 4.74
CA PRO A 13 -6.36 9.20 3.92
C PRO A 13 -6.43 7.72 4.31
N TYR A 14 -6.13 6.87 3.35
CA TYR A 14 -6.02 5.43 3.49
C TYR A 14 -4.55 5.04 3.50
N ALA A 15 -4.17 4.26 4.52
CA ALA A 15 -2.88 3.61 4.59
C ALA A 15 -2.84 2.44 3.61
N LEU A 16 -1.82 2.43 2.75
CA LEU A 16 -1.51 1.31 1.88
C LEU A 16 -0.56 0.38 2.62
N ILE A 17 -1.03 -0.82 2.94
CA ILE A 17 -0.32 -1.84 3.69
C ILE A 17 0.10 -2.95 2.73
N MET A 18 1.35 -3.36 2.79
CA MET A 18 1.89 -4.50 2.07
C MET A 18 2.16 -5.63 3.06
N GLN A 19 1.80 -6.86 2.69
CA GLN A 19 2.08 -8.07 3.45
C GLN A 19 2.78 -9.09 2.57
N MET A 20 3.88 -9.65 3.07
CA MET A 20 4.64 -10.68 2.37
C MET A 20 4.04 -12.05 2.67
N ARG A 21 3.87 -12.90 1.65
CA ARG A 21 3.34 -14.27 1.78
C ARG A 21 4.37 -15.37 1.48
N GLY A 22 5.58 -15.01 1.06
CA GLY A 22 6.67 -15.94 0.77
C GLY A 22 8.01 -15.50 1.36
N SER A 23 9.12 -16.06 0.86
CA SER A 23 10.49 -15.73 1.28
C SER A 23 11.30 -14.95 0.21
N GLU A 24 10.67 -14.58 -0.90
CA GLU A 24 11.32 -14.00 -2.07
C GLU A 24 11.62 -12.51 -1.91
N THR A 25 12.67 -12.20 -1.15
CA THR A 25 13.07 -10.82 -0.83
C THR A 25 13.64 -10.04 -2.01
N ALA A 26 14.23 -10.71 -2.99
CA ALA A 26 14.83 -10.06 -4.16
C ALA A 26 13.76 -9.49 -5.11
N ALA A 27 12.75 -10.31 -5.46
CA ALA A 27 11.66 -9.89 -6.32
C ALA A 27 10.76 -8.84 -5.62
N LEU A 28 10.61 -8.92 -4.30
CA LEU A 28 9.95 -7.87 -3.52
C LEU A 28 10.69 -6.53 -3.58
N ARG A 29 12.03 -6.55 -3.50
CA ARG A 29 12.85 -5.35 -3.61
C ARG A 29 12.69 -4.71 -4.99
N GLU A 30 12.78 -5.50 -6.05
CA GLU A 30 12.59 -5.04 -7.42
C GLU A 30 11.20 -4.40 -7.62
N LEU A 31 10.16 -5.04 -7.09
CA LEU A 31 8.80 -4.47 -7.11
C LEU A 31 8.74 -3.09 -6.44
N LEU A 32 9.37 -2.92 -5.29
CA LEU A 32 9.36 -1.65 -4.55
C LEU A 32 10.18 -0.56 -5.27
N GLU A 33 11.32 -0.91 -5.85
CA GLU A 33 12.15 0.01 -6.63
C GLU A 33 11.41 0.52 -7.87
N ILE A 34 10.68 -0.36 -8.57
CA ILE A 34 9.83 0.01 -9.71
C ILE A 34 8.63 0.84 -9.26
N ALA A 35 7.97 0.47 -8.16
CA ALA A 35 6.75 1.13 -7.73
C ALA A 35 6.96 2.50 -7.06
N PHE A 36 8.15 2.73 -6.50
CA PHE A 36 8.50 3.94 -5.75
C PHE A 36 9.74 4.65 -6.32
N THR A 37 9.99 4.53 -7.63
CA THR A 37 11.20 5.05 -8.30
C THR A 37 11.46 6.55 -8.07
N ARG A 38 10.44 7.33 -7.69
CA ARG A 38 10.53 8.78 -7.43
C ARG A 38 10.46 9.15 -5.94
N ASP A 39 10.24 8.18 -5.06
CA ASP A 39 10.21 8.37 -3.62
C ASP A 39 11.53 7.84 -3.03
N PRO A 40 12.26 8.58 -2.17
CA PRO A 40 13.52 8.15 -1.56
C PRO A 40 13.28 7.10 -0.45
N ILE A 41 12.42 6.13 -0.71
CA ILE A 41 12.12 5.03 0.17
C ILE A 41 13.20 3.97 -0.06
N ASP A 42 13.94 3.64 0.99
CA ASP A 42 14.89 2.53 0.95
C ASP A 42 14.13 1.19 0.87
N ALA A 43 13.99 0.68 -0.35
CA ALA A 43 13.36 -0.60 -0.64
C ALA A 43 13.99 -1.75 0.18
N GLY A 44 15.30 -1.69 0.45
CA GLY A 44 16.01 -2.68 1.27
C GLY A 44 15.52 -2.69 2.72
N SER A 45 15.37 -1.50 3.31
CA SER A 45 14.80 -1.34 4.65
C SER A 45 13.35 -1.81 4.71
N LEU A 46 12.52 -1.49 3.71
CA LEU A 46 11.14 -1.96 3.67
C LEU A 46 11.02 -3.48 3.56
N VAL A 47 11.84 -4.12 2.72
CA VAL A 47 11.89 -5.60 2.61
C VAL A 47 12.25 -6.22 3.95
N THR A 48 13.22 -5.63 4.65
CA THR A 48 13.66 -6.11 5.97
C THR A 48 12.55 -5.94 7.02
N LEU A 49 11.89 -4.78 7.06
CA LEU A 49 10.74 -4.54 7.94
C LEU A 49 9.60 -5.51 7.64
N CYS A 50 9.29 -5.74 6.37
CA CYS A 50 8.22 -6.67 5.98
C CYS A 50 8.55 -8.12 6.34
N ARG A 51 9.83 -8.49 6.35
CA ARG A 51 10.30 -9.82 6.79
C ARG A 51 10.23 -10.01 8.30
N ILE A 52 10.50 -8.95 9.09
CA ILE A 52 10.46 -9.01 10.56
C ILE A 52 9.02 -8.95 11.08
N ILE A 53 8.23 -8.01 10.55
CA ILE A 53 6.89 -7.66 11.06
C ILE A 53 5.79 -8.45 10.31
N GLY A 54 6.08 -8.94 9.11
CA GLY A 54 5.14 -9.61 8.21
C GLY A 54 4.34 -8.63 7.35
N GLU A 55 4.13 -7.40 7.82
CA GLU A 55 3.45 -6.33 7.10
C GLU A 55 4.10 -4.97 7.31
N VAL A 56 3.95 -4.08 6.33
CA VAL A 56 4.51 -2.73 6.33
C VAL A 56 3.50 -1.76 5.75
N GLU A 57 3.36 -0.60 6.39
CA GLU A 57 2.65 0.55 5.84
C GLU A 57 3.57 1.32 4.90
N LEU A 58 3.20 1.43 3.62
CA LEU A 58 4.02 2.08 2.60
C LEU A 58 3.77 3.58 2.53
N THR A 59 2.50 4.02 2.52
CA THR A 59 2.14 5.44 2.36
C THR A 59 0.66 5.69 2.69
N TRP A 60 0.29 6.96 2.80
CA TRP A 60 -1.07 7.44 3.04
C TRP A 60 -1.59 8.21 1.83
N LEU A 61 -2.70 7.77 1.26
CA LEU A 61 -3.23 8.31 0.01
C LEU A 61 -4.73 8.58 0.10
N PRO A 62 -5.27 9.56 -0.65
CA PRO A 62 -6.70 9.66 -0.87
C PRO A 62 -7.25 8.37 -1.47
N TRP A 63 -8.51 8.04 -1.19
CA TRP A 63 -9.14 6.77 -1.61
C TRP A 63 -8.92 6.42 -3.09
N ASP A 64 -9.23 7.34 -4.01
CA ASP A 64 -9.17 7.09 -5.45
C ASP A 64 -7.74 6.78 -5.91
N VAL A 65 -6.75 7.48 -5.32
CA VAL A 65 -5.33 7.27 -5.58
C VAL A 65 -4.88 5.95 -4.97
N ALA A 66 -5.33 5.62 -3.75
CA ALA A 66 -5.00 4.40 -3.05
C ALA A 66 -5.49 3.16 -3.82
N GLN A 67 -6.73 3.16 -4.29
CA GLN A 67 -7.29 2.07 -5.11
C GLN A 67 -6.49 1.86 -6.39
N THR A 68 -6.24 2.94 -7.13
CA THR A 68 -5.48 2.89 -8.39
C THR A 68 -4.07 2.36 -8.14
N LYS A 69 -3.41 2.82 -7.06
CA LYS A 69 -2.05 2.40 -6.73
C LYS A 69 -1.99 0.94 -6.28
N VAL A 70 -2.95 0.46 -5.49
CA VAL A 70 -3.06 -0.96 -5.11
C VAL A 70 -3.27 -1.85 -6.33
N ALA A 71 -4.15 -1.46 -7.26
CA ALA A 71 -4.37 -2.23 -8.49
C ALA A 71 -3.10 -2.32 -9.36
N ALA A 72 -2.39 -1.19 -9.53
CA ALA A 72 -1.13 -1.15 -10.26
C ALA A 72 -0.04 -2.00 -9.60
N LEU A 73 0.09 -1.93 -8.27
CA LEU A 73 1.02 -2.73 -7.47
C LEU A 73 0.70 -4.22 -7.54
N ALA A 74 -0.57 -4.60 -7.44
CA ALA A 74 -1.02 -5.99 -7.56
C ALA A 74 -0.72 -6.54 -8.95
N ALA A 75 -0.97 -5.77 -10.01
CA ALA A 75 -0.64 -6.17 -11.37
C ALA A 75 0.88 -6.32 -11.58
N LEU A 76 1.69 -5.44 -10.98
CA LEU A 76 3.15 -5.55 -11.03
C LEU A 76 3.66 -6.77 -10.25
N ALA A 77 3.11 -7.02 -9.06
CA ALA A 77 3.42 -8.22 -8.27
C ALA A 77 3.13 -9.50 -9.04
N ALA A 78 1.97 -9.59 -9.68
CA ALA A 78 1.62 -10.74 -10.51
C ALA A 78 2.59 -10.93 -11.68
N LYS A 79 3.00 -9.85 -12.36
CA LYS A 79 4.00 -9.92 -13.44
C LYS A 79 5.37 -10.43 -12.97
N LEU A 80 5.77 -10.04 -11.77
CA LEU A 80 7.05 -10.43 -11.16
C LEU A 80 6.94 -11.74 -10.37
N SER A 81 5.79 -12.40 -10.35
CA SER A 81 5.50 -13.61 -9.57
C SER A 81 5.80 -13.44 -8.07
N VAL A 82 5.57 -12.25 -7.53
CA VAL A 82 5.87 -11.94 -6.12
C VAL A 82 4.65 -12.27 -5.25
N PRO A 83 4.76 -13.17 -4.26
CA PRO A 83 3.65 -13.51 -3.37
C PRO A 83 3.46 -12.40 -2.31
N VAL A 84 2.70 -11.37 -2.65
CA VAL A 84 2.38 -10.22 -1.78
C VAL A 84 0.89 -9.89 -1.78
N ILE A 85 0.41 -9.36 -0.66
CA ILE A 85 -0.96 -8.84 -0.52
C ILE A 85 -0.91 -7.35 -0.21
N PHE A 86 -1.71 -6.56 -0.91
CA PHE A 86 -1.84 -5.12 -0.68
C PHE A 86 -3.21 -4.80 -0.08
N ARG A 87 -3.24 -4.12 1.06
CA ARG A 87 -4.48 -3.82 1.78
C ARG A 87 -4.59 -2.32 2.03
N LEU A 88 -5.82 -1.81 2.08
CA LEU A 88 -6.08 -0.42 2.42
C LEU A 88 -6.71 -0.35 3.81
N ARG A 89 -6.21 0.53 4.68
CA ARG A 89 -6.81 0.80 6.00
C ARG A 89 -7.18 2.26 6.08
N GLN A 90 -8.44 2.57 6.37
CA GLN A 90 -8.83 3.94 6.68
C GLN A 90 -8.33 4.28 8.09
N GLY A 91 -7.62 5.38 8.29
CA GLY A 91 -7.14 5.73 9.64
C GLY A 91 -6.26 4.67 10.33
N ARG A 92 -5.95 4.89 11.62
CA ARG A 92 -5.06 4.01 12.41
C ARG A 92 -5.82 2.90 13.16
N SER A 93 -7.15 2.98 13.18
CA SER A 93 -8.03 2.15 14.01
C SER A 93 -9.25 1.59 13.26
N ASP A 94 -9.45 1.92 11.98
CA ASP A 94 -10.56 1.34 11.21
C ASP A 94 -10.18 -0.04 10.63
N PRO A 95 -11.16 -0.90 10.33
CA PRO A 95 -10.91 -2.21 9.73
C PRO A 95 -10.17 -2.14 8.40
N ILE A 96 -9.36 -3.17 8.13
CA ILE A 96 -8.58 -3.29 6.91
C ILE A 96 -9.49 -3.74 5.75
N LEU A 97 -9.59 -2.92 4.70
CA LEU A 97 -10.18 -3.27 3.41
C LEU A 97 -9.12 -4.06 2.63
N ALA A 98 -9.26 -5.39 2.62
CA ALA A 98 -8.29 -6.27 1.97
C ALA A 98 -8.53 -6.35 0.46
N PHE A 99 -7.47 -6.11 -0.32
CA PHE A 99 -7.44 -6.42 -1.75
C PHE A 99 -6.42 -7.54 -1.96
N VAL A 100 -6.84 -8.64 -2.55
CA VAL A 100 -5.95 -9.79 -2.76
C VAL A 100 -5.36 -9.65 -4.16
N ALA A 101 -4.03 -9.55 -4.26
CA ALA A 101 -3.34 -9.83 -5.51
C ALA A 101 -3.33 -11.35 -5.67
N ALA A 102 -4.01 -11.84 -6.71
CA ALA A 102 -3.96 -13.24 -7.11
C ALA A 102 -2.70 -13.45 -7.98
N GLY A 103 -1.89 -14.42 -7.59
CA GLY A 103 -0.65 -14.85 -8.24
C GLY A 103 -0.02 -15.94 -7.40
#